data_AF-A0A2M7QQJ2-F1
#
_entry.id   AF-A0A2M7QQJ2-F1
#
_cell.length_a   1.000
_cell.length_b   1.000
_cell.length_c   1.000
_cell.angle_alpha   90.00
_cell.angle_beta   90.00
_cell.angle_gamma   90.00
#
_symmetry.space_group_name_H-M   'P 1'
#
loop_
_entity.id
_entity.type
_entity.pdbx_description
1 polymer ?
#
loop_
_entity_poly.entity_id
_entity_poly.type
_entity_poly.pdbx_seq_one_letter_code
_entity_poly.pdbx_strand_id
1 'polypeptide(L)'
;MAPPPQGLATDRVMLIACGALAREVLALIALNGWTHFDLECLPALLHNHPERIPEAVRLKARAARARGYGAVMALYADCGAGGRLDAVCAEEGIERIPGPHCYAFFDGLEAFSARAEAEIGAFYLTDFLARQFDALVWRGLGLDRHPELHEMYFAHYDRLVYLAQTDDAALSQKAQAAARKLGLDYERRFTGYGDLAAVLGKAAARD
;
A
#
# COMPACT_ATOMS: atom_id res chain seq x y z
N MET A 1 -8.38 -17.36 4.32
CA MET A 1 -8.36 -17.03 2.88
C MET A 1 -9.68 -16.36 2.58
N ALA A 2 -9.70 -15.23 1.84
CA ALA A 2 -10.97 -14.59 1.49
C ALA A 2 -11.82 -15.55 0.65
N PRO A 3 -13.15 -15.59 0.83
CA PRO A 3 -14.02 -16.39 -0.03
C PRO A 3 -13.90 -15.91 -1.48
N PRO A 4 -14.08 -16.79 -2.48
CA PRO A 4 -14.19 -16.34 -3.85
C PRO A 4 -15.38 -15.38 -3.98
N PRO A 5 -15.31 -14.41 -4.90
CA PRO A 5 -16.41 -13.50 -5.15
C PRO A 5 -17.67 -14.26 -5.60
N GLN A 6 -18.84 -13.71 -5.34
CA GLN A 6 -20.15 -14.24 -5.72
C GLN A 6 -20.93 -13.20 -6.53
N GLY A 7 -21.91 -13.66 -7.31
CA GLY A 7 -22.74 -12.79 -8.17
C GLY A 7 -22.17 -12.59 -9.58
N LEU A 8 -22.91 -11.85 -10.40
CA LEU A 8 -22.48 -11.51 -11.76
C LEU A 8 -21.34 -10.49 -11.71
N ALA A 9 -20.55 -10.37 -12.78
CA ALA A 9 -19.51 -9.33 -12.84
C ALA A 9 -20.10 -7.92 -12.66
N THR A 10 -21.30 -7.69 -13.17
CA THR A 10 -22.01 -6.41 -13.09
C THR A 10 -22.33 -5.97 -11.67
N ASP A 11 -22.38 -6.91 -10.72
CA ASP A 11 -22.73 -6.64 -9.32
C ASP A 11 -21.47 -6.63 -8.43
N ARG A 12 -20.28 -6.67 -9.05
CA ARG A 12 -18.98 -6.78 -8.38
C ARG A 12 -18.12 -5.55 -8.60
N VAL A 13 -17.25 -5.29 -7.63
CA VAL A 13 -16.24 -4.23 -7.69
C VAL A 13 -14.86 -4.85 -7.85
N MET A 14 -14.13 -4.41 -8.88
CA MET A 14 -12.73 -4.73 -9.05
C MET A 14 -11.86 -3.76 -8.26
N LEU A 15 -11.11 -4.29 -7.30
CA LEU A 15 -10.10 -3.58 -6.53
C LEU A 15 -8.73 -3.75 -7.21
N ILE A 16 -8.11 -2.66 -7.65
CA ILE A 16 -6.76 -2.66 -8.24
C ILE A 16 -5.78 -2.15 -7.20
N ALA A 17 -4.93 -3.02 -6.66
CA ALA A 17 -4.05 -2.68 -5.55
C ALA A 17 -2.57 -2.95 -5.86
N CYS A 18 -1.68 -2.39 -5.04
CA CYS A 18 -0.31 -2.86 -5.00
C CYS A 18 -0.27 -4.27 -4.40
N GLY A 19 0.60 -5.15 -4.92
CA GLY A 19 0.86 -6.45 -4.28
C GLY A 19 1.27 -6.35 -2.81
N ALA A 20 1.80 -5.20 -2.38
CA ALA A 20 2.12 -4.89 -0.99
C ALA A 20 0.90 -4.79 -0.05
N LEU A 21 -0.29 -4.57 -0.59
CA LEU A 21 -1.54 -4.40 0.17
C LEU A 21 -2.43 -5.65 0.12
N ALA A 22 -2.05 -6.65 -0.67
CA ALA A 22 -2.92 -7.78 -1.00
C ALA A 22 -3.39 -8.52 0.26
N ARG A 23 -2.50 -8.72 1.24
CA ARG A 23 -2.80 -9.48 2.45
C ARG A 23 -3.80 -8.74 3.33
N GLU A 24 -3.60 -7.44 3.51
CA GLU A 24 -4.43 -6.58 4.35
C GLU A 24 -5.82 -6.39 3.74
N VAL A 25 -5.90 -6.20 2.41
CA VAL A 25 -7.19 -6.14 1.68
C VAL A 25 -7.95 -7.46 1.79
N LEU A 26 -7.30 -8.60 1.53
CA LEU A 26 -7.94 -9.91 1.63
C LEU A 26 -8.36 -10.25 3.07
N ALA A 27 -7.61 -9.78 4.07
CA ALA A 27 -7.99 -9.93 5.48
C ALA A 27 -9.28 -9.17 5.79
N LEU A 28 -9.39 -7.91 5.34
CA LEU A 28 -10.60 -7.09 5.52
C LEU A 28 -11.81 -7.68 4.79
N ILE A 29 -11.63 -8.14 3.54
CA ILE A 29 -12.67 -8.84 2.78
C ILE A 29 -13.19 -10.05 3.56
N ALA A 30 -12.29 -10.88 4.08
CA ALA A 30 -12.65 -12.08 4.82
C ALA A 30 -13.34 -11.75 6.16
N LEU A 31 -12.82 -10.78 6.92
CA LEU A 31 -13.36 -10.38 8.22
C LEU A 31 -14.78 -9.82 8.13
N ASN A 32 -15.10 -9.13 7.03
CA ASN A 32 -16.41 -8.50 6.84
C ASN A 32 -17.36 -9.32 5.97
N GLY A 33 -16.90 -10.43 5.40
CA GLY A 33 -17.73 -11.28 4.53
C GLY A 33 -18.13 -10.61 3.22
N TRP A 34 -17.33 -9.69 2.69
CA TRP A 34 -17.62 -9.03 1.42
C TRP A 34 -17.41 -9.99 0.25
N THR A 35 -18.50 -10.50 -0.32
CA THR A 35 -18.45 -11.46 -1.43
C THR A 35 -18.46 -10.80 -2.81
N HIS A 36 -18.64 -9.49 -2.92
CA HIS A 36 -18.73 -8.79 -4.21
C HIS A 36 -17.42 -8.10 -4.62
N PHE A 37 -16.34 -8.30 -3.87
CA PHE A 37 -15.02 -7.74 -4.16
C PHE A 37 -14.10 -8.73 -4.84
N ASP A 38 -13.53 -8.30 -5.96
CA ASP A 38 -12.40 -8.94 -6.61
C ASP A 38 -11.14 -8.11 -6.43
N LEU A 39 -9.99 -8.77 -6.35
CA LEU A 39 -8.70 -8.10 -6.16
C LEU A 39 -7.73 -8.48 -7.27
N GLU A 40 -7.22 -7.48 -7.98
CA GLU A 40 -6.07 -7.63 -8.86
C GLU A 40 -4.90 -6.77 -8.38
N CYS A 41 -3.75 -7.43 -8.24
CA CYS A 41 -2.53 -6.77 -7.81
C CYS A 41 -1.64 -6.39 -8.99
N LEU A 42 -1.07 -5.21 -8.91
CA LEU A 42 0.09 -4.82 -9.71
C LEU A 42 1.39 -5.25 -9.01
N PRO A 43 2.50 -5.43 -9.75
CA PRO A 43 3.78 -5.80 -9.17
C PRO A 43 4.23 -4.82 -8.08
N ALA A 44 4.59 -5.33 -6.90
CA ALA A 44 5.04 -4.49 -5.78
C ALA A 44 6.29 -3.66 -6.12
N LEU A 45 7.12 -4.12 -7.07
CA LEU A 45 8.30 -3.41 -7.54
C LEU A 45 7.97 -2.01 -8.09
N LEU A 46 6.75 -1.76 -8.57
CA LEU A 46 6.32 -0.44 -9.04
C LEU A 46 6.45 0.65 -7.96
N HIS A 47 6.59 0.30 -6.68
CA HIS A 47 6.88 1.28 -5.62
C HIS A 47 8.20 2.06 -5.82
N ASN A 48 9.15 1.48 -6.57
CA ASN A 48 10.44 2.11 -6.90
C ASN A 48 10.36 2.83 -8.25
N HIS A 49 9.25 2.67 -8.98
CA HIS A 49 8.98 3.23 -10.30
C HIS A 49 7.56 3.82 -10.34
N PRO A 50 7.25 4.80 -9.47
CA PRO A 50 5.89 5.30 -9.29
C PRO A 50 5.33 5.95 -10.57
N GLU A 51 6.20 6.37 -11.50
CA GLU A 51 5.80 6.90 -12.80
C GLU A 51 5.04 5.92 -13.68
N ARG A 52 5.16 4.61 -13.40
CA ARG A 52 4.49 3.54 -14.15
C ARG A 52 3.14 3.13 -13.55
N ILE A 53 2.83 3.56 -12.33
CA ILE A 53 1.58 3.23 -11.64
C ILE A 53 0.34 3.69 -12.44
N PRO A 54 0.26 4.93 -12.95
CA PRO A 54 -0.96 5.41 -13.61
C PRO A 54 -1.37 4.57 -14.80
N GLU A 55 -0.43 4.25 -15.70
CA GLU A 55 -0.73 3.44 -16.89
C GLU A 55 -1.06 1.99 -16.51
N ALA A 56 -0.36 1.42 -15.52
CA ALA A 56 -0.66 0.07 -15.04
C ALA A 56 -2.07 -0.03 -14.45
N VAL A 57 -2.51 0.98 -13.69
CA VAL A 57 -3.89 1.06 -13.17
C VAL A 57 -4.89 1.22 -14.32
N ARG A 58 -4.62 2.09 -15.31
CA ARG A 58 -5.49 2.29 -16.49
C ARG A 58 -5.75 0.98 -17.22
N LEU A 59 -4.68 0.23 -17.53
CA LEU A 59 -4.79 -1.04 -18.25
C LEU A 59 -5.64 -2.06 -17.47
N LYS A 60 -5.45 -2.14 -16.16
CA LYS A 60 -6.24 -3.03 -15.29
C LYS A 60 -7.70 -2.60 -15.20
N ALA A 61 -7.97 -1.30 -15.12
CA ALA A 61 -9.34 -0.78 -15.07
C ALA A 61 -10.11 -1.08 -16.36
N ARG A 62 -9.48 -0.87 -17.53
CA ARG A 62 -10.06 -1.21 -18.83
C ARG A 62 -10.29 -2.72 -18.98
N ALA A 63 -9.35 -3.54 -18.55
CA ALA A 63 -9.50 -5.00 -18.57
C ALA A 63 -10.62 -5.50 -17.63
N ALA A 64 -10.82 -4.85 -16.49
CA ALA A 64 -11.95 -5.12 -15.60
C ALA A 64 -13.27 -4.76 -16.29
N ARG A 65 -13.39 -3.56 -16.87
CA ARG A 65 -14.58 -3.16 -17.62
C ARG A 65 -14.91 -4.09 -18.78
N ALA A 66 -13.90 -4.53 -19.54
CA ALA A 66 -14.09 -5.49 -20.63
C ALA A 66 -14.64 -6.85 -20.14
N ARG A 67 -14.40 -7.21 -18.87
CA ARG A 67 -14.99 -8.40 -18.23
C ARG A 67 -16.36 -8.14 -17.58
N GLY A 68 -16.90 -6.92 -17.71
CA GLY A 68 -18.24 -6.57 -17.24
C GLY A 68 -18.35 -6.21 -15.76
N TYR A 69 -17.26 -5.80 -15.11
CA TYR A 69 -17.32 -5.34 -13.72
C TYR A 69 -18.17 -4.07 -13.58
N GLY A 70 -19.10 -4.06 -12.62
CA GLY A 70 -19.99 -2.92 -12.36
C GLY A 70 -19.24 -1.67 -11.87
N ALA A 71 -18.21 -1.88 -11.06
CA ALA A 71 -17.34 -0.80 -10.60
C ALA A 71 -15.87 -1.23 -10.55
N VAL A 72 -15.00 -0.22 -10.57
CA VAL A 72 -13.55 -0.39 -10.43
C VAL A 72 -13.04 0.67 -9.45
N MET A 73 -12.19 0.25 -8.53
CA MET A 73 -11.56 1.13 -7.54
C MET A 73 -10.05 0.90 -7.51
N ALA A 74 -9.28 1.97 -7.54
CA ALA A 74 -7.83 1.93 -7.36
C ALA A 74 -7.50 1.98 -5.86
N LEU A 75 -7.04 0.86 -5.30
CA LEU A 75 -6.47 0.81 -3.95
C LEU A 75 -5.03 1.31 -3.93
N TYR A 76 -4.86 2.55 -4.38
CA TYR A 76 -3.62 3.29 -4.47
C TYR A 76 -3.84 4.71 -3.94
N ALA A 77 -2.95 5.17 -3.05
CA ALA A 77 -2.76 6.60 -2.84
C ALA A 77 -1.92 7.17 -4.01
N ASP A 78 -1.48 8.43 -3.93
CA ASP A 78 -0.60 8.97 -4.99
C ASP A 78 0.69 8.17 -5.13
N CYS A 79 1.32 7.82 -4.01
CA CYS A 79 2.48 6.93 -3.92
C CYS A 79 3.64 7.36 -4.84
N GLY A 80 3.81 8.67 -5.05
CA GLY A 80 4.86 9.27 -5.89
C GLY A 80 4.48 9.46 -7.36
N ALA A 81 3.22 9.22 -7.73
CA ALA A 81 2.74 9.43 -9.09
C ALA A 81 2.65 10.93 -9.45
N GLY A 82 2.63 11.83 -8.46
CA GLY A 82 2.63 13.28 -8.67
C GLY A 82 1.34 13.79 -9.29
N GLY A 83 0.19 13.27 -8.84
CA GLY A 83 -1.14 13.64 -9.33
C GLY A 83 -1.53 12.99 -10.66
N ARG A 84 -0.60 12.30 -11.35
CA ARG A 84 -0.91 11.61 -12.61
C ARG A 84 -1.91 10.47 -12.45
N LEU A 85 -1.93 9.84 -11.27
CA LEU A 85 -2.93 8.82 -10.97
C LEU A 85 -4.33 9.45 -10.84
N ASP A 86 -4.46 10.66 -10.29
CA ASP A 86 -5.74 11.39 -10.25
C ASP A 86 -6.27 11.66 -11.65
N ALA A 87 -5.41 12.12 -12.56
CA ALA A 87 -5.78 12.37 -13.95
C ALA A 87 -6.30 11.09 -14.62
N VAL A 88 -5.59 9.96 -14.47
CA VAL A 88 -6.04 8.66 -14.98
C VAL A 88 -7.36 8.24 -14.34
N CYS A 89 -7.52 8.42 -13.02
CA CYS A 89 -8.75 8.05 -12.33
C CYS A 89 -9.95 8.89 -12.83
N ALA A 90 -9.75 10.19 -13.08
CA ALA A 90 -10.77 11.06 -13.65
C ALA A 90 -11.14 10.69 -15.09
N GLU A 91 -10.15 10.44 -15.95
CA GLU A 91 -10.35 10.00 -17.34
C GLU A 91 -11.10 8.68 -17.42
N GLU A 92 -10.71 7.73 -16.57
CA GLU A 92 -11.35 6.43 -16.51
C GLU A 92 -12.62 6.47 -15.67
N GLY A 93 -12.99 7.55 -14.98
CA GLY A 93 -14.17 7.59 -14.11
C GLY A 93 -14.15 6.52 -13.02
N ILE A 94 -12.99 6.34 -12.37
CA ILE A 94 -12.81 5.44 -11.21
C ILE A 94 -12.34 6.25 -10.02
N GLU A 95 -12.55 5.74 -8.81
CA GLU A 95 -12.04 6.36 -7.59
C GLU A 95 -10.76 5.69 -7.11
N ARG A 96 -9.91 6.45 -6.41
CA ARG A 96 -8.75 5.93 -5.70
C ARG A 96 -8.80 6.21 -4.21
N ILE A 97 -8.02 5.48 -3.42
CA ILE A 97 -7.83 5.79 -2.00
C ILE A 97 -7.14 7.17 -1.87
N PRO A 98 -7.61 8.05 -0.95
CA PRO A 98 -6.95 9.32 -0.70
C PRO A 98 -5.57 9.16 -0.06
N GLY A 99 -4.79 10.24 -0.08
CA GLY A 99 -3.53 10.36 0.65
C GLY A 99 -2.26 10.36 -0.23
N PRO A 100 -1.13 10.77 0.35
CA PRO A 100 0.14 10.93 -0.36
C PRO A 100 0.85 9.60 -0.60
N HIS A 101 0.74 8.67 0.35
CA HIS A 101 1.39 7.37 0.28
C HIS A 101 0.46 6.25 0.76
N CYS A 102 0.68 5.07 0.21
CA CYS A 102 -0.12 3.88 0.45
C CYS A 102 0.05 3.39 1.91
N TYR A 103 1.15 3.73 2.59
CA TYR A 103 1.30 3.40 4.01
C TYR A 103 0.61 4.43 4.94
N ALA A 104 0.35 5.65 4.47
CA ALA A 104 -0.17 6.74 5.30
C ALA A 104 -1.58 6.44 5.82
N PHE A 105 -2.40 5.75 5.03
CA PHE A 105 -3.75 5.37 5.47
C PHE A 105 -3.73 4.32 6.60
N PHE A 106 -2.64 3.57 6.81
CA PHE A 106 -2.56 2.69 7.98
C PHE A 106 -2.42 3.50 9.27
N ASP A 107 -1.61 4.56 9.23
CA ASP A 107 -1.42 5.47 10.37
C ASP A 107 -2.65 6.39 10.60
N GLY A 108 -3.54 6.47 9.60
CA GLY A 108 -4.64 7.41 9.53
C GLY A 108 -4.18 8.72 8.89
N LEU A 109 -4.87 9.18 7.85
CA LEU A 109 -4.41 10.33 7.04
C LEU A 109 -4.32 11.62 7.87
N GLU A 110 -5.25 11.85 8.79
CA GLU A 110 -5.22 13.02 9.67
C GLU A 110 -4.01 13.00 10.61
N ALA A 111 -3.77 11.87 11.26
CA ALA A 111 -2.66 11.69 12.19
C ALA A 111 -1.30 11.75 11.48
N PHE A 112 -1.22 11.16 10.28
CA PHE A 112 -0.05 11.25 9.40
C PHE A 112 0.25 12.70 9.01
N SER A 113 -0.76 13.45 8.55
CA SER A 113 -0.61 14.86 8.19
C SER A 113 -0.19 15.73 9.38
N ALA A 114 -0.73 15.47 10.57
CA ALA A 114 -0.38 16.22 11.79
C ALA A 114 1.08 16.05 12.22
N ARG A 115 1.75 14.95 11.81
CA ARG A 115 3.16 14.66 12.15
C ARG A 115 4.13 14.87 10.99
N ALA A 116 3.65 15.30 9.83
CA ALA A 116 4.47 15.41 8.62
C ALA A 116 5.75 16.24 8.82
N GLU A 117 5.69 17.33 9.60
CA GLU A 117 6.87 18.17 9.90
C GLU A 117 7.86 17.48 10.86
N ALA A 118 7.36 16.76 11.86
CA ALA A 118 8.21 16.05 12.84
C ALA A 118 8.82 14.75 12.26
N GLU A 119 8.22 14.21 11.20
CA GLU A 119 8.59 12.92 10.61
C GLU A 119 9.21 13.04 9.21
N ILE A 120 9.75 14.21 8.85
CA ILE A 120 10.44 14.42 7.57
C ILE A 120 11.58 13.40 7.36
N GLY A 121 12.30 13.05 8.43
CA GLY A 121 13.39 12.05 8.43
C GLY A 121 12.93 10.61 8.66
N ALA A 122 11.63 10.32 8.65
CA ALA A 122 11.12 8.98 8.96
C ALA A 122 11.10 8.06 7.73
N PHE A 123 11.68 6.86 7.89
CA PHE A 123 11.51 5.77 6.94
C PHE A 123 10.35 4.88 7.41
N TYR A 124 9.22 4.91 6.72
CA TYR A 124 8.05 4.11 7.10
C TYR A 124 8.15 2.67 6.62
N LEU A 125 7.82 1.75 7.51
CA LEU A 125 7.80 0.32 7.26
C LEU A 125 6.41 -0.25 7.59
N THR A 126 5.82 -1.03 6.69
CA THR A 126 4.60 -1.82 6.95
C THR A 126 4.95 -3.28 7.21
N ASP A 127 4.00 -4.11 7.65
CA ASP A 127 4.17 -5.56 7.83
C ASP A 127 4.66 -6.24 6.54
N PHE A 128 4.17 -5.80 5.38
CA PHE A 128 4.64 -6.29 4.08
C PHE A 128 6.12 -5.96 3.88
N LEU A 129 6.51 -4.70 4.09
CA LEU A 129 7.88 -4.27 3.87
C LEU A 129 8.83 -4.84 4.92
N ALA A 130 8.39 -5.05 6.17
CA ALA A 130 9.13 -5.77 7.20
C ALA A 130 9.40 -7.23 6.79
N ARG A 131 8.43 -7.90 6.15
CA ARG A 131 8.63 -9.24 5.58
C ARG A 131 9.62 -9.26 4.42
N GLN A 132 9.55 -8.25 3.55
CA GLN A 132 10.24 -8.22 2.27
C GLN A 132 11.45 -7.28 2.25
N PHE A 133 11.89 -6.81 3.42
CA PHE A 133 12.91 -5.77 3.56
C PHE A 133 14.18 -6.09 2.77
N ASP A 134 14.71 -7.31 2.93
CA ASP A 134 15.93 -7.71 2.24
C ASP A 134 15.76 -7.82 0.72
N ALA A 135 14.55 -8.15 0.23
CA ALA A 135 14.30 -8.27 -1.20
C ALA A 135 14.08 -6.90 -1.85
N LEU A 136 13.22 -6.06 -1.27
CA LEU A 136 12.75 -4.83 -1.89
C LEU A 136 13.59 -3.61 -1.53
N VAL A 137 14.08 -3.53 -0.29
CA VAL A 137 14.92 -2.41 0.17
C VAL A 137 16.39 -2.77 0.01
N TRP A 138 16.86 -3.82 0.69
CA TRP A 138 18.29 -4.12 0.72
C TRP A 138 18.86 -4.46 -0.66
N ARG A 139 18.33 -5.52 -1.30
CA ARG A 139 18.79 -5.93 -2.63
C ARG A 139 18.18 -5.09 -3.76
N GLY A 140 16.93 -4.67 -3.58
CA GLY A 140 16.18 -3.89 -4.57
C GLY A 140 16.78 -2.51 -4.81
N LEU A 141 17.35 -1.88 -3.78
CA LEU A 141 18.12 -0.63 -3.90
C LEU A 141 19.62 -0.87 -4.12
N GLY A 142 20.08 -2.12 -4.17
CA GLY A 142 21.48 -2.46 -4.43
C GLY A 142 22.44 -2.26 -3.25
N LEU A 143 21.93 -2.07 -2.04
CA LEU A 143 22.72 -1.86 -0.81
C LEU A 143 23.61 -3.07 -0.47
N ASP A 144 23.24 -4.27 -0.95
CA ASP A 144 24.05 -5.48 -0.82
C ASP A 144 25.30 -5.49 -1.69
N ARG A 145 25.28 -4.77 -2.82
CA ARG A 145 26.35 -4.73 -3.82
C ARG A 145 27.17 -3.44 -3.78
N HIS A 146 26.53 -2.35 -3.34
CA HIS A 146 27.06 -0.99 -3.35
C HIS A 146 26.84 -0.34 -1.97
N PRO A 147 27.72 -0.60 -0.99
CA PRO A 147 27.58 -0.07 0.37
C PRO A 147 27.52 1.47 0.41
N GLU A 148 28.14 2.16 -0.54
CA GLU A 148 28.10 3.62 -0.69
C GLU A 148 26.68 4.17 -0.90
N LEU A 149 25.77 3.36 -1.45
CA LEU A 149 24.37 3.76 -1.62
C LEU A 149 23.63 3.90 -0.28
N HIS A 150 24.13 3.26 0.78
CA HIS A 150 23.52 3.39 2.10
C HIS A 150 23.56 4.84 2.59
N GLU A 151 24.73 5.48 2.54
CA GLU A 151 24.86 6.88 2.92
C GLU A 151 24.05 7.78 1.97
N MET A 152 24.11 7.53 0.65
CA MET A 152 23.38 8.34 -0.33
C MET A 152 21.85 8.31 -0.15
N TYR A 153 21.29 7.14 0.19
CA TYR A 153 19.84 7.00 0.36
C TYR A 153 19.36 7.34 1.77
N PHE A 154 20.17 7.06 2.80
CA PHE A 154 19.73 7.12 4.19
C PHE A 154 20.34 8.27 5.01
N ALA A 155 21.22 9.12 4.45
CA ALA A 155 21.88 10.21 5.19
C ALA A 155 20.93 11.21 5.87
N HIS A 156 19.69 11.35 5.39
CA HIS A 156 18.70 12.28 5.95
C HIS A 156 17.57 11.59 6.71
N TYR A 157 17.66 10.27 6.87
CA TYR A 157 16.73 9.53 7.70
C TYR A 157 17.31 9.41 9.12
N ASP A 158 16.48 9.63 10.12
CA ASP A 158 16.86 9.54 11.53
C ASP A 158 16.20 8.34 12.23
N ARG A 159 14.99 7.97 11.81
CA ARG A 159 14.20 6.88 12.38
C ARG A 159 13.53 6.01 11.33
N LEU A 160 13.34 4.75 11.67
CA LEU A 160 12.41 3.83 11.02
C LEU A 160 11.15 3.73 11.87
N VAL A 161 10.01 4.12 11.29
CA VAL A 161 8.70 3.98 11.92
C VAL A 161 8.00 2.75 11.35
N TYR A 162 7.86 1.72 12.17
CA TYR A 162 7.13 0.51 11.83
C TYR A 162 5.64 0.68 12.16
N LEU A 163 4.82 0.84 11.12
CA LEU A 163 3.37 0.83 11.16
C LEU A 163 2.88 -0.62 11.11
N ALA A 164 2.63 -1.20 12.29
CA ALA A 164 2.27 -2.60 12.45
C ALA A 164 0.77 -2.83 12.22
N GLN A 165 0.43 -3.54 11.15
CA GLN A 165 -0.97 -3.91 10.86
C GLN A 165 -1.46 -5.08 11.72
N THR A 166 -0.53 -5.90 12.22
CA THR A 166 -0.81 -7.05 13.09
C THR A 166 0.09 -7.06 14.30
N ASP A 167 -0.36 -7.71 15.39
CA ASP A 167 0.48 -7.91 16.57
C ASP A 167 1.33 -9.18 16.44
N ASP A 168 2.27 -9.14 15.50
CA ASP A 168 3.20 -10.24 15.21
C ASP A 168 4.61 -9.90 15.73
N ALA A 169 5.04 -10.65 16.75
CA ALA A 169 6.35 -10.48 17.36
C ALA A 169 7.52 -10.74 16.39
N ALA A 170 7.34 -11.67 15.44
CA ALA A 170 8.37 -11.99 14.46
C ALA A 170 8.55 -10.85 13.44
N LEU A 171 7.45 -10.19 13.04
CA LEU A 171 7.52 -8.98 12.21
C LEU A 171 8.16 -7.82 12.94
N SER A 172 7.84 -7.65 14.22
CA SER A 172 8.44 -6.61 15.06
C SER A 172 9.95 -6.80 15.16
N GLN A 173 10.43 -8.03 15.33
CA GLN A 173 11.86 -8.34 15.31
C GLN A 173 12.52 -8.06 13.96
N LYS A 174 11.85 -8.38 12.84
CA LYS A 174 12.35 -8.07 11.48
C LYS A 174 12.44 -6.57 11.24
N ALA A 175 11.42 -5.81 11.64
CA ALA A 175 11.42 -4.36 11.53
C ALA A 175 12.54 -3.71 12.35
N GLN A 176 12.75 -4.19 13.58
CA GLN A 176 13.86 -3.72 14.42
C GLN A 176 15.23 -4.09 13.83
N ALA A 177 15.35 -5.28 13.24
CA ALA A 177 16.58 -5.68 12.55
C ALA A 177 16.84 -4.82 11.31
N ALA A 178 15.80 -4.44 10.56
CA ALA A 178 15.90 -3.51 9.44
C ALA A 178 16.39 -2.12 9.90
N ALA A 179 15.83 -1.58 10.98
CA ALA A 179 16.26 -0.30 11.55
C ALA A 179 17.75 -0.33 11.94
N ARG A 180 18.18 -1.38 12.67
CA ARG A 180 19.60 -1.59 13.00
C ARG A 180 20.49 -1.69 11.76
N LYS A 181 20.04 -2.40 10.74
CA LYS A 181 20.78 -2.60 9.48
C LYS A 181 20.93 -1.31 8.68
N LEU A 182 19.96 -0.40 8.79
CA LEU A 182 20.01 0.94 8.20
C LEU A 182 20.70 1.97 9.10
N GLY A 183 21.01 1.65 10.37
CA GLY A 183 21.56 2.62 11.31
C GLY A 183 20.55 3.68 11.78
N LEU A 184 19.26 3.34 11.80
CA LEU A 184 18.17 4.24 12.17
C LEU A 184 17.61 3.90 13.56
N ASP A 185 17.10 4.91 14.26
CA ASP A 185 16.30 4.70 15.47
C ASP A 185 15.04 3.90 15.15
N TYR A 186 14.56 3.09 16.08
CA TYR A 186 13.40 2.23 15.87
C TYR A 186 12.19 2.70 16.67
N GLU A 187 11.09 2.94 15.96
CA GLU A 187 9.78 3.20 16.56
C GLU A 187 8.77 2.18 16.02
N ARG A 188 7.96 1.60 16.92
CA ARG A 188 6.82 0.75 16.54
C ARG A 188 5.52 1.43 16.90
N ARG A 189 4.58 1.46 15.94
CA ARG A 189 3.20 1.90 16.12
C ARG A 189 2.28 0.77 15.73
N PHE A 190 1.40 0.34 16.63
CA PHE A 190 0.32 -0.56 16.26
C PHE A 190 -0.80 0.26 15.62
N THR A 191 -1.07 -0.01 14.34
CA THR A 191 -2.02 0.77 13.53
C THR A 191 -3.25 -0.03 13.12
N GLY A 192 -3.17 -1.37 13.15
CA GLY A 192 -4.16 -2.20 12.49
C GLY A 192 -4.26 -1.83 11.00
N TYR A 193 -5.49 -1.78 10.48
CA TYR A 193 -5.73 -1.44 9.07
C TYR A 193 -5.99 0.05 8.82
N GLY A 194 -5.98 0.91 9.85
CA GLY A 194 -6.24 2.35 9.72
C GLY A 194 -7.48 2.68 8.88
N ASP A 195 -7.34 3.68 8.02
CA ASP A 195 -8.40 4.16 7.13
C ASP A 195 -8.75 3.15 6.02
N LEU A 196 -7.90 2.14 5.73
CA LEU A 196 -8.18 1.13 4.69
C LEU A 196 -9.50 0.40 4.98
N ALA A 197 -9.76 0.07 6.24
CA ALA A 197 -10.99 -0.59 6.66
C ALA A 197 -12.22 0.28 6.37
N ALA A 198 -12.16 1.56 6.72
CA ALA A 198 -13.25 2.51 6.49
C ALA A 198 -13.48 2.76 5.00
N VAL A 199 -12.41 2.86 4.21
CA VAL A 199 -12.49 3.09 2.76
C VAL A 199 -13.11 1.88 2.06
N LEU A 200 -12.68 0.66 2.37
CA LEU A 200 -13.31 -0.54 1.82
C LEU A 200 -14.75 -0.72 2.30
N GLY A 201 -15.05 -0.41 3.56
CA GLY A 201 -16.42 -0.44 4.08
C GLY A 201 -17.36 0.51 3.34
N LYS A 202 -16.90 1.73 3.02
CA LYS A 202 -17.65 2.67 2.18
C LYS A 202 -17.84 2.16 0.76
N ALA A 203 -16.82 1.54 0.17
CA ALA A 203 -16.93 0.97 -1.17
C ALA A 203 -17.91 -0.21 -1.21
N ALA A 204 -17.98 -1.00 -0.13
CA ALA A 204 -18.85 -2.18 -0.04
C ALA A 204 -20.32 -1.84 0.17
N ALA A 205 -20.61 -0.61 0.62
CA ALA A 205 -21.96 -0.11 0.87
C ALA A 205 -22.56 0.66 -0.31
N ARG A 206 -21.86 0.74 -1.45
CA ARG A 206 -22.37 1.38 -2.66
C ARG A 206 -23.18 0.36 -3.46
N ASP A 207 -24.48 0.59 -3.55
CA ASP A 207 -25.42 -0.14 -4.41
C ASP A 207 -25.23 0.23 -5.90
#